data_AF-A0A0E0HWK3-F1
#
_entry.id   AF-A0A0E0HWK3-F1
#
_cell.length_a   1.000
_cell.length_b   1.000
_cell.length_c   1.000
_cell.angle_alpha   90.00
_cell.angle_beta   90.00
_cell.angle_gamma   90.00
#
_symmetry.space_group_name_H-M   'P 1'
#
loop_
_entity.id
_entity.type
_entity.pdbx_description
1 polymer ?
#
loop_
_entity_poly.entity_id
_entity_poly.type
_entity_poly.pdbx_seq_one_letter_code
_entity_poly.pdbx_strand_id
1 'polypeptide(L)'
;MGSSELRSPTLNLYIACPQLTPAASTFPAAASNYCQLDELLTEEEKDLQIKVRQFMENEVAPIISKFWEKAEFPFHLIPKMSTLGIAGGTIKVNR
;
A
#
# COMPACT_ATOMS: atom_id res chain seq x y z
N MET A 1 -24.71 -23.22 -28.13
CA MET A 1 -23.48 -22.46 -28.46
C MET A 1 -22.87 -22.04 -27.14
N GLY A 2 -21.93 -22.84 -26.64
CA GLY A 2 -21.50 -22.83 -25.25
C GLY A 2 -20.26 -21.95 -25.02
N SER A 3 -20.38 -21.00 -24.09
CA SER A 3 -19.49 -20.68 -22.97
C SER A 3 -17.96 -20.74 -23.08
N SER A 4 -17.35 -20.83 -24.27
CA SER A 4 -15.89 -20.83 -24.43
C SER A 4 -15.24 -19.49 -24.06
N GLU A 5 -15.99 -18.39 -24.10
CA GLU A 5 -15.54 -17.03 -23.78
C GLU A 5 -15.30 -16.78 -22.28
N LEU A 6 -15.83 -17.64 -21.40
CA LEU A 6 -15.77 -17.46 -19.93
C LEU A 6 -14.42 -17.83 -19.32
N ARG A 7 -13.44 -18.27 -20.13
CA ARG A 7 -12.08 -18.62 -19.68
C ARG A 7 -11.02 -17.70 -20.29
N SER A 8 -11.36 -16.43 -20.47
CA SER A 8 -10.38 -15.44 -20.92
C SER A 8 -9.42 -15.09 -19.78
N PRO A 9 -8.10 -15.02 -20.02
CA PRO A 9 -7.16 -14.52 -19.03
C PRO A 9 -7.51 -13.07 -18.66
N THR A 10 -7.17 -12.66 -17.44
CA THR A 10 -7.40 -11.30 -16.94
C THR A 10 -6.91 -10.28 -17.97
N LEU A 11 -7.79 -9.38 -18.41
CA LEU A 11 -7.47 -8.36 -19.41
C LEU A 11 -6.35 -7.45 -18.88
N ASN A 12 -5.32 -7.20 -19.70
CA ASN A 12 -4.23 -6.32 -19.31
C ASN A 12 -4.75 -4.88 -19.08
N LEU A 13 -4.49 -4.34 -17.89
CA LEU A 13 -5.04 -3.05 -17.47
C LEU A 13 -4.56 -1.87 -18.34
N TYR A 14 -3.34 -1.92 -18.88
CA TYR A 14 -2.85 -0.90 -19.83
C TYR A 14 -3.60 -0.89 -21.16
N ILE A 15 -4.21 -2.03 -21.54
CA ILE A 15 -5.05 -2.13 -22.73
C ILE A 15 -6.48 -1.70 -22.39
N ALA A 16 -7.00 -2.14 -21.24
CA ALA A 16 -8.37 -1.87 -20.81
C ALA A 16 -8.62 -0.40 -20.47
N CYS A 17 -7.65 0.25 -19.82
CA CYS A 17 -7.75 1.62 -19.33
C CYS A 17 -6.42 2.36 -19.57
N PRO A 18 -6.08 2.69 -20.84
CA PRO A 18 -4.75 3.21 -21.20
C PRO A 18 -4.41 4.57 -20.58
N GLN A 19 -5.41 5.31 -20.11
CA GLN A 19 -5.23 6.64 -19.51
C GLN A 19 -5.08 6.62 -17.99
N LEU A 20 -5.17 5.45 -17.36
CA LEU A 20 -5.09 5.31 -15.91
C LEU A 20 -3.77 4.65 -15.51
N THR A 21 -3.11 5.23 -14.51
CA THR A 21 -1.96 4.61 -13.86
C THR A 21 -2.44 3.80 -12.66
N PRO A 22 -2.25 2.47 -12.64
CA PRO A 22 -2.67 1.65 -11.51
C PRO A 22 -1.80 1.91 -10.29
N ALA A 23 -2.40 1.96 -9.10
CA ALA A 23 -1.68 2.11 -7.84
C ALA A 23 -0.64 1.00 -7.59
N ALA A 24 -0.87 -0.20 -8.16
CA ALA A 24 0.07 -1.31 -8.11
C ALA A 24 1.34 -1.09 -8.95
N SER A 25 1.32 -0.18 -9.93
CA SER A 25 2.49 0.19 -10.74
C SER A 25 3.17 1.44 -10.18
N THR A 26 2.40 2.48 -9.90
CA THR A 26 2.92 3.74 -9.36
C THR A 26 1.88 4.31 -8.41
N PHE A 27 2.25 4.41 -7.14
CA PHE A 27 1.38 5.00 -6.14
C PHE A 27 1.37 6.54 -6.30
N PRO A 28 0.20 7.20 -6.21
CA PRO A 28 0.11 8.64 -6.38
C PRO A 28 0.83 9.40 -5.27
N ALA A 29 1.33 10.59 -5.59
CA ALA A 29 1.82 11.52 -4.58
C ALA A 29 0.70 11.91 -3.60
N ALA A 30 1.03 12.15 -2.33
CA ALA A 30 0.07 12.59 -1.31
C ALA A 30 -0.31 14.06 -1.50
N ALA A 31 -1.09 14.33 -2.54
CA ALA A 31 -1.69 15.64 -2.79
C ALA A 31 -2.81 16.00 -1.78
N SER A 32 -3.18 15.06 -0.90
CA SER A 32 -4.26 15.25 0.08
C SER A 32 -3.89 16.15 1.28
N ASN A 33 -2.63 16.56 1.43
CA ASN A 33 -2.17 17.40 2.53
C ASN A 33 -2.51 18.90 2.33
N TYR A 34 -3.77 19.20 2.04
CA TYR A 34 -4.23 20.56 1.72
C TYR A 34 -4.14 21.52 2.91
N CYS A 35 -4.25 21.00 4.14
CA CYS A 35 -4.22 21.78 5.37
C CYS A 35 -2.86 21.76 6.07
N GLN A 36 -1.79 21.31 5.40
CA GLN A 36 -0.43 21.26 5.96
C GLN A 36 -0.38 20.57 7.33
N LEU A 37 -1.06 19.43 7.45
CA LEU A 37 -1.18 18.69 8.72
C LEU A 37 0.17 18.16 9.20
N ASP A 38 1.12 18.00 8.29
CA ASP A 38 2.51 17.65 8.58
C ASP A 38 3.23 18.74 9.39
N GLU A 39 2.87 20.02 9.28
CA GLU A 39 3.47 21.09 10.08
C GLU A 39 3.17 20.96 11.59
N LEU A 40 2.13 20.21 11.95
CA LEU A 40 1.78 19.92 13.34
C LEU A 40 2.62 18.79 13.95
N LEU A 41 3.39 18.08 13.12
CA LEU A 41 4.21 16.96 13.53
C LEU A 41 5.61 17.44 13.91
N THR A 42 6.19 16.80 14.92
CA THR A 42 7.63 16.86 15.18
C THR A 42 8.42 16.25 14.03
N GLU A 43 9.71 16.57 13.93
CA GLU A 43 10.57 16.01 12.88
C GLU A 43 10.66 14.47 12.97
N GLU A 44 10.67 13.90 14.18
CA GLU A 44 10.65 12.45 14.38
C GLU A 44 9.36 11.81 13.86
N GLU A 45 8.21 12.46 14.07
CA GLU A 45 6.91 11.98 13.57
C GLU A 45 6.82 12.10 12.04
N LYS A 46 7.38 13.15 11.44
CA LYS A 46 7.47 13.30 9.98
C LYS A 46 8.35 12.21 9.37
N ASP A 47 9.51 11.95 9.95
CA ASP A 47 10.41 10.89 9.50
C ASP A 47 9.74 9.52 9.57
N LEU A 48 9.00 9.26 10.67
CA LEU A 48 8.22 8.03 10.80
C LEU A 48 7.11 7.95 9.74
N GLN A 49 6.38 9.03 9.50
CA GLN A 49 5.33 9.10 8.47
C GLN A 49 5.90 8.77 7.08
N ILE A 50 7.02 9.39 6.71
CA ILE A 50 7.70 9.17 5.42
C ILE A 50 8.13 7.70 5.31
N LYS A 51 8.76 7.15 6.36
CA LYS A 51 9.23 5.76 6.39
C LYS A 51 8.06 4.77 6.21
N VAL A 52 6.95 4.97 6.92
CA VAL A 52 5.75 4.13 6.80
C VAL A 52 5.15 4.24 5.39
N ARG A 53 5.07 5.45 4.84
CA ARG A 53 4.54 5.69 3.50
C ARG A 53 5.36 4.99 2.43
N GLN A 54 6.68 5.13 2.45
CA GLN A 54 7.57 4.44 1.52
C GLN A 54 7.42 2.91 1.59
N PHE A 55 7.23 2.35 2.78
CA PHE A 55 6.94 0.92 2.93
C PHE A 55 5.61 0.54 2.26
N MET A 56 4.53 1.29 2.52
CA MET A 56 3.22 1.01 1.91
C MET A 56 3.26 1.10 0.38
N GLU A 57 3.94 2.11 -0.16
CA GLU A 57 4.06 2.32 -1.61
C GLU A 57 4.91 1.24 -2.29
N ASN A 58 6.02 0.82 -1.68
CA ASN A 58 6.98 -0.09 -2.32
C ASN A 58 6.66 -1.57 -2.07
N GLU A 59 6.12 -1.92 -0.91
CA GLU A 59 5.95 -3.33 -0.49
C GLU A 59 4.49 -3.79 -0.52
N VAL A 60 3.54 -2.87 -0.28
CA VAL A 60 2.11 -3.22 -0.15
C VAL A 60 1.33 -2.94 -1.43
N ALA A 61 1.43 -1.73 -1.98
CA ALA A 61 0.66 -1.31 -3.15
C ALA A 61 0.80 -2.25 -4.37
N PRO A 62 1.99 -2.80 -4.70
CA PRO A 62 2.13 -3.69 -5.86
C PRO A 62 1.38 -5.03 -5.73
N ILE A 63 1.12 -5.50 -4.50
CA ILE A 63 0.56 -6.82 -4.26
C ILE A 63 -0.88 -6.80 -3.71
N ILE A 64 -1.33 -5.67 -3.18
CA ILE A 64 -2.56 -5.61 -2.38
C ILE A 64 -3.81 -6.03 -3.15
N SER A 65 -3.94 -5.68 -4.43
CA SER A 65 -5.12 -6.04 -5.24
C SER A 65 -5.35 -7.56 -5.26
N LYS A 66 -4.27 -8.34 -5.44
CA LYS A 66 -4.35 -9.81 -5.48
C LYS A 66 -4.79 -10.41 -4.14
N PHE A 67 -4.29 -9.88 -3.03
CA PHE A 67 -4.64 -10.37 -1.69
C PHE A 67 -6.05 -9.93 -1.29
N TRP A 68 -6.43 -8.69 -1.63
CA TRP A 68 -7.75 -8.15 -1.38
C TRP A 68 -8.84 -8.92 -2.13
N GLU A 69 -8.65 -9.18 -3.43
CA GLU A 69 -9.59 -9.96 -4.27
C GLU A 69 -9.83 -11.37 -3.72
N LYS A 70 -8.81 -11.97 -3.09
CA LYS A 70 -8.88 -13.34 -2.55
C LYS A 70 -9.31 -13.41 -1.09
N ALA A 71 -9.46 -12.26 -0.42
CA ALA A 71 -9.61 -12.18 1.03
C ALA A 71 -8.50 -12.96 1.79
N GLU A 72 -7.27 -12.93 1.28
CA GLU A 72 -6.10 -13.59 1.87
C GLU A 72 -5.22 -12.60 2.63
N PHE A 73 -4.53 -13.07 3.67
CA PHE A 73 -3.58 -12.25 4.42
C PHE A 73 -2.14 -12.41 3.90
N PRO A 74 -1.40 -11.32 3.61
CA PRO A 74 -0.03 -11.37 3.13
C PRO A 74 0.99 -11.56 4.29
N PHE A 75 1.07 -12.77 4.85
CA PHE A 75 1.94 -13.08 6.00
C PHE A 75 3.41 -12.72 5.81
N HIS A 76 3.91 -12.75 4.57
CA HIS A 76 5.29 -12.39 4.24
C HIS A 76 5.63 -10.91 4.49
N LEU A 77 4.63 -10.02 4.62
CA LEU A 77 4.84 -8.62 4.96
C LEU A 77 5.13 -8.41 6.46
N ILE A 78 4.74 -9.34 7.35
CA ILE A 78 4.87 -9.16 8.80
C ILE A 78 6.33 -8.86 9.22
N PRO A 79 7.35 -9.66 8.79
CA PRO A 79 8.73 -9.41 9.20
C PRO A 79 9.29 -8.09 8.64
N LYS A 80 8.81 -7.65 7.47
CA LYS A 80 9.22 -6.36 6.92
C LYS A 80 8.58 -5.21 7.70
N MET A 81 7.29 -5.32 7.99
CA MET A 81 6.53 -4.33 8.75
C MET A 81 7.06 -4.17 10.19
N SER A 82 7.58 -5.23 10.82
CA SER A 82 8.19 -5.12 12.16
C SER A 82 9.40 -4.20 12.20
N THR A 83 10.13 -4.03 11.09
CA THR A 83 11.29 -3.11 10.99
C THR A 83 10.89 -1.63 11.06
N LEU A 84 9.60 -1.33 10.87
CA LEU A 84 9.08 0.03 11.00
C LEU A 84 9.01 0.48 12.45
N GLY A 85 8.91 -0.46 13.41
CA GLY A 85 8.80 -0.14 14.84
C GLY A 85 7.46 0.47 15.26
N ILE A 86 6.43 0.39 14.41
CA ILE A 86 5.11 0.97 14.68
C ILE A 86 4.20 0.07 15.52
N ALA A 87 4.48 -1.23 15.57
CA ALA A 87 3.74 -2.18 16.39
C ALA A 87 4.08 -1.97 17.86
N GLY A 88 3.06 -1.69 18.68
CA GLY A 88 3.25 -1.33 20.09
C GLY A 88 3.31 0.18 20.35
N GLY A 89 3.40 1.03 19.31
CA GLY A 89 3.20 2.47 19.36
C GLY A 89 3.77 3.16 20.61
N THR A 90 2.89 3.70 21.45
CA THR A 90 3.24 4.47 22.65
C THR A 90 3.40 3.62 23.93
N ILE A 91 3.35 2.28 23.81
CA ILE A 91 3.50 1.37 24.95
C ILE A 91 4.93 1.48 25.49
N LYS A 92 5.04 1.91 26.74
CA LYS A 92 6.31 1.91 27.49
C LYS A 92 6.46 0.56 28.18
N VAL A 93 7.46 -0.21 27.78
CA VAL A 93 7.85 -1.42 28.52
C VAL A 93 8.64 -0.95 29.74
N ASN A 94 8.01 -1.01 30.92
CA ASN A 94 8.72 -0.84 32.19
C ASN A 94 9.73 -2.00 32.29
N ARG A 95 11.02 -1.66 32.25
CA ARG A 95 12.11 -2.60 32.50
C ARG A 95 12.54 -2.50 33.96
#